data_AF-A0A3D3WAX5-F1
#
_entry.id   AF-A0A3D3WAX5-F1
#
_cell.length_a   1.000
_cell.length_b   1.000
_cell.length_c   1.000
_cell.angle_alpha   90.00
_cell.angle_beta   90.00
_cell.angle_gamma   90.00
#
_symmetry.space_group_name_H-M   'P 1'
#
loop_
_entity.id
_entity.type
_entity.pdbx_description
1 polymer ?
#
loop_
_entity_poly.entity_id
_entity_poly.type
_entity_poly.pdbx_seq_one_letter_code
_entity_poly.pdbx_strand_id
1 'polypeptide(L)'
;EKIAFIHNGDEKHITKSMVNNYVKWGMMPKPVKKKYEKIHVVYIIVITILKQILTISKIKDGIQLQIALLGNEKAAYDSFCEAFEESMQRIFLPVPESDGSYILESREIQYEKLAVSTITSALANQWLTEKIIETKLAAYHQRQRKGAEHGRE
;
A
#
# COMPACT_ATOMS: atom_id res chain seq x y z
N GLU A 1 -21.89 -6.92 2.65
CA GLU A 1 -20.80 -6.41 3.51
C GLU A 1 -19.86 -5.55 2.69
N LYS A 2 -19.56 -4.32 3.14
CA LYS A 2 -18.65 -3.39 2.46
C LYS A 2 -17.23 -3.66 2.99
N ILE A 3 -16.30 -4.01 2.12
CA ILE A 3 -14.88 -4.11 2.47
C ILE A 3 -14.37 -2.68 2.65
N ALA A 4 -14.38 -2.20 3.90
CA ALA A 4 -14.09 -0.84 4.31
C ALA A 4 -12.70 -0.73 4.96
N PHE A 5 -11.65 -1.19 4.28
CA PHE A 5 -10.27 -1.10 4.77
C PHE A 5 -9.43 0.01 4.13
N ILE A 6 -10.02 0.84 3.27
CA ILE A 6 -9.35 1.97 2.62
C ILE A 6 -10.24 3.19 2.77
N HIS A 7 -10.20 3.84 3.93
CA HIS A 7 -10.92 5.09 4.18
C HIS A 7 -9.92 6.16 4.60
N ASN A 8 -9.37 6.86 3.61
CA ASN A 8 -8.97 8.26 3.76
C ASN A 8 -10.10 9.08 3.12
N GLY A 9 -10.58 10.08 3.84
CA GLY A 9 -11.71 10.92 3.44
C GLY A 9 -11.59 11.39 1.99
N ASP A 10 -12.70 11.28 1.28
CA ASP A 10 -13.04 11.89 -0.01
C ASP A 10 -12.66 11.26 -1.35
N GLU A 11 -11.73 10.29 -1.50
CA GLU A 11 -11.58 9.61 -2.80
C GLU A 11 -11.14 8.14 -2.74
N LYS A 12 -11.68 7.33 -3.70
CA LYS A 12 -11.23 5.98 -4.14
C LYS A 12 -11.93 4.75 -3.55
N HIS A 13 -13.26 4.69 -3.62
CA HIS A 13 -13.94 3.39 -3.66
C HIS A 13 -13.59 2.65 -4.98
N ILE A 14 -13.25 1.36 -4.90
CA ILE A 14 -13.10 0.51 -6.09
C ILE A 14 -14.46 0.42 -6.78
N THR A 15 -14.55 0.95 -8.01
CA THR A 15 -15.80 0.95 -8.77
C THR A 15 -15.94 -0.28 -9.66
N LYS A 16 -17.18 -0.62 -10.04
CA LYS A 16 -17.45 -1.70 -11.03
C LYS A 16 -16.68 -1.47 -12.34
N SER A 17 -16.56 -0.22 -12.78
CA SER A 17 -15.83 0.14 -14.00
C SER A 17 -14.33 -0.15 -13.85
N MET A 18 -13.72 0.14 -12.70
CA MET A 18 -12.32 -0.19 -12.45
C MET A 18 -12.07 -1.69 -12.51
N VAL A 19 -12.91 -2.49 -11.85
CA VAL A 19 -12.80 -3.96 -11.87
C VAL A 19 -12.96 -4.50 -13.30
N ASN A 20 -13.95 -3.99 -14.04
CA ASN A 20 -14.15 -4.36 -15.44
C ASN A 20 -12.94 -3.99 -16.32
N ASN A 21 -12.29 -2.85 -16.06
CA ASN A 21 -11.09 -2.43 -16.79
C ASN A 21 -9.93 -3.38 -16.53
N TYR A 22 -9.73 -3.83 -15.29
CA TYR A 22 -8.69 -4.81 -14.96
C TYR A 22 -8.90 -6.13 -15.72
N VAL A 23 -10.15 -6.61 -15.83
CA VAL A 23 -10.46 -7.80 -16.64
C VAL A 23 -10.20 -7.53 -18.13
N LYS A 24 -10.65 -6.39 -18.67
CA LYS A 24 -10.46 -6.03 -20.09
C LYS A 24 -8.99 -5.91 -20.50
N TRP A 25 -8.15 -5.39 -19.61
CA TRP A 25 -6.71 -5.25 -19.83
C TRP A 25 -5.92 -6.55 -19.57
N GLY A 26 -6.61 -7.62 -19.16
CA GLY A 26 -6.01 -8.91 -18.85
C GLY A 26 -5.09 -8.84 -17.64
N MET A 27 -5.41 -7.98 -16.67
CA MET A 27 -4.71 -7.88 -15.38
C MET A 27 -5.14 -8.98 -14.41
N MET A 28 -6.31 -9.57 -14.65
CA MET A 28 -6.90 -10.60 -13.80
C MET A 28 -7.75 -11.55 -14.66
N PRO A 29 -7.98 -12.80 -14.21
CA PRO A 29 -8.83 -13.74 -14.94
C PRO A 29 -10.25 -13.21 -15.13
N LYS A 30 -10.91 -13.69 -16.20
CA LYS A 30 -12.33 -13.38 -16.44
C LYS A 30 -13.19 -14.06 -15.37
N PRO A 31 -14.21 -13.38 -14.83
CA PRO A 31 -15.12 -13.98 -13.86
C PRO A 31 -15.89 -15.15 -14.47
N VAL A 32 -16.02 -16.25 -13.72
CA VAL A 32 -16.73 -17.45 -14.15
C VAL A 32 -18.23 -17.25 -13.92
N LYS A 33 -19.05 -17.33 -14.97
CA LYS A 33 -20.51 -17.10 -14.91
C LYS A 33 -20.88 -15.75 -14.23
N LYS A 34 -20.08 -14.70 -14.48
CA LYS A 34 -20.20 -13.36 -13.84
C LYS A 34 -19.99 -13.35 -12.32
N LYS A 35 -19.44 -14.42 -11.74
CA LYS A 35 -19.09 -14.50 -10.32
C LYS A 35 -17.60 -14.23 -10.14
N TYR A 36 -17.28 -13.35 -9.20
CA TYR A 36 -15.93 -13.08 -8.75
C TYR A 36 -15.59 -14.00 -7.58
N GLU A 37 -14.56 -14.79 -7.76
CA GLU A 37 -13.98 -15.67 -6.73
C GLU A 37 -12.79 -15.02 -6.00
N LYS A 38 -12.27 -15.70 -4.97
CA LYS A 38 -11.17 -15.23 -4.11
C LYS A 38 -9.97 -14.73 -4.92
N ILE A 39 -9.60 -15.40 -6.00
CA ILE A 39 -8.48 -14.99 -6.85
C ILE A 39 -8.66 -13.58 -7.40
N HIS A 40 -9.88 -13.20 -7.78
CA HIS A 40 -10.16 -11.87 -8.30
C HIS A 40 -9.96 -10.79 -7.23
N VAL A 41 -10.33 -11.09 -5.99
CA VAL A 41 -10.14 -10.19 -4.84
C VAL A 41 -8.66 -9.97 -4.58
N VAL A 42 -7.84 -11.03 -4.65
CA VAL A 42 -6.39 -10.95 -4.53
C VAL A 42 -5.79 -9.99 -5.55
N TYR A 43 -6.11 -10.15 -6.84
CA TYR A 43 -5.65 -9.23 -7.89
C TYR A 43 -6.07 -7.79 -7.62
N ILE A 44 -7.33 -7.56 -7.21
CA ILE A 44 -7.85 -6.23 -6.93
C ILE A 44 -7.08 -5.57 -5.77
N ILE A 45 -6.76 -6.32 -4.71
CA ILE A 45 -5.99 -5.83 -3.56
C ILE A 45 -4.60 -5.40 -4.03
N VAL A 46 -3.86 -6.31 -4.69
CA VAL A 46 -2.49 -6.05 -5.16
C VAL A 46 -2.45 -4.85 -6.12
N ILE A 47 -3.33 -4.79 -7.11
CA ILE A 47 -3.38 -3.68 -8.07
C ILE A 47 -3.71 -2.37 -7.35
N THR A 48 -4.63 -2.38 -6.38
CA THR A 48 -5.04 -1.16 -5.67
C THR A 48 -3.93 -0.61 -4.78
N ILE A 49 -3.13 -1.49 -4.18
CA ILE A 49 -1.96 -1.11 -3.39
C ILE A 49 -0.86 -0.56 -4.32
N LEU A 50 -0.48 -1.32 -5.35
CA LEU A 50 0.67 -0.99 -6.19
C LEU A 50 0.46 0.21 -7.12
N LYS A 51 -0.78 0.48 -7.56
CA LYS A 51 -1.07 1.61 -8.48
C LYS A 51 -0.81 2.99 -7.90
N GLN A 52 -0.50 3.08 -6.61
CA GLN A 52 -0.12 4.34 -5.96
C GLN A 52 1.25 4.82 -6.45
N ILE A 53 2.14 3.89 -6.83
CA ILE A 53 3.52 4.19 -7.24
C ILE A 53 3.94 3.55 -8.57
N LEU A 54 3.18 2.58 -9.09
CA LEU A 54 3.44 1.95 -10.39
C LEU A 54 2.33 2.19 -11.41
N THR A 55 2.72 2.19 -12.68
CA THR A 55 1.77 2.17 -13.80
C THR A 55 1.11 0.80 -13.91
N ILE A 56 -0.12 0.75 -14.44
CA ILE A 56 -0.87 -0.50 -14.63
C ILE A 56 -0.08 -1.53 -15.45
N SER A 57 0.65 -1.10 -16.48
CA SER A 57 1.49 -2.00 -17.28
C SER A 57 2.58 -2.66 -16.44
N LYS A 58 3.30 -1.89 -15.61
CA LYS A 58 4.37 -2.43 -14.77
C LYS A 58 3.85 -3.34 -13.67
N ILE A 59 2.65 -3.07 -13.14
CA ILE A 59 1.98 -3.97 -12.20
C ILE A 59 1.71 -5.33 -12.86
N LYS A 60 1.26 -5.32 -14.12
CA LYS A 60 1.02 -6.56 -14.87
C LYS A 60 2.30 -7.39 -14.99
N ASP A 61 3.36 -6.75 -15.47
CA ASP A 61 4.66 -7.39 -15.68
C ASP A 61 5.21 -7.94 -14.35
N GLY A 62 5.10 -7.17 -13.26
CA GLY A 62 5.56 -7.57 -11.93
C GLY A 62 4.79 -8.77 -11.36
N ILE A 63 3.46 -8.80 -11.53
CA ILE A 63 2.66 -9.96 -11.10
C ILE A 63 3.05 -11.21 -11.91
N GLN A 64 3.18 -11.08 -13.23
CA GLN A 64 3.59 -12.20 -14.08
C GLN A 64 4.99 -12.71 -13.73
N LEU A 65 5.92 -11.81 -13.45
CA LEU A 65 7.27 -12.14 -13.02
C LEU A 65 7.26 -12.94 -11.72
N GLN A 66 6.52 -12.51 -10.68
CA GLN A 66 6.47 -13.29 -9.43
C GLN A 66 5.79 -14.64 -9.57
N ILE A 67 4.75 -14.74 -10.39
CA ILE A 67 4.14 -16.03 -10.68
C ILE A 67 5.15 -16.96 -11.37
N ALA A 68 5.93 -16.43 -12.32
CA ALA A 68 6.95 -17.21 -13.02
C ALA A 68 8.09 -17.67 -12.09
N LEU A 69 8.52 -16.81 -11.17
CA LEU A 69 9.60 -17.12 -10.21
C LEU A 69 9.16 -18.11 -9.12
N LEU A 70 7.91 -18.04 -8.65
CA LEU A 70 7.40 -18.83 -7.53
C LEU A 70 6.48 -19.99 -7.96
N GLY A 71 6.25 -20.12 -9.27
CA GLY A 71 5.55 -21.23 -9.91
C GLY A 71 4.02 -21.16 -9.88
N ASN A 72 3.41 -20.35 -9.01
CA ASN A 72 1.94 -20.19 -8.97
C ASN A 72 1.49 -18.87 -8.33
N GLU A 73 0.23 -18.50 -8.59
CA GLU A 73 -0.40 -17.26 -8.09
C GLU A 73 -0.47 -17.17 -6.57
N LYS A 74 -0.69 -18.31 -5.88
CA LYS A 74 -0.79 -18.33 -4.41
C LYS A 74 0.55 -17.99 -3.79
N ALA A 75 1.62 -18.66 -4.22
CA ALA A 75 2.98 -18.42 -3.70
C ALA A 75 3.44 -16.98 -3.99
N ALA A 76 3.11 -16.45 -5.17
CA ALA A 76 3.40 -15.05 -5.52
C ALA A 76 2.67 -14.06 -4.60
N TYR A 77 1.40 -14.31 -4.30
CA TYR A 77 0.64 -13.48 -3.39
C TYR A 77 1.14 -13.57 -1.94
N ASP A 78 1.40 -14.78 -1.45
CA ASP A 78 1.90 -14.98 -0.08
C ASP A 78 3.25 -14.26 0.10
N SER A 79 4.17 -14.37 -0.87
CA SER A 79 5.44 -13.65 -0.87
C SER A 79 5.26 -12.13 -0.91
N PHE A 80 4.24 -11.62 -1.61
CA PHE A 80 3.91 -10.19 -1.60
C PHE A 80 3.43 -9.75 -0.22
N CYS A 81 2.54 -10.52 0.41
CA CYS A 81 2.02 -10.22 1.75
C CYS A 81 3.15 -10.19 2.79
N GLU A 82 4.04 -11.18 2.80
CA GLU A 82 5.20 -11.23 3.70
C GLU A 82 6.08 -9.99 3.54
N ALA A 83 6.48 -9.67 2.31
CA ALA A 83 7.34 -8.52 2.04
C ALA A 83 6.65 -7.18 2.40
N PHE A 84 5.35 -7.10 2.15
CA PHE A 84 4.54 -5.93 2.47
C PHE A 84 4.45 -5.70 3.97
N GLU A 85 4.09 -6.73 4.75
CA GLU A 85 4.02 -6.65 6.20
C GLU A 85 5.39 -6.35 6.82
N GLU A 86 6.44 -7.03 6.35
CA GLU A 86 7.80 -6.78 6.82
C GLU A 86 8.22 -5.33 6.60
N SER A 87 7.93 -4.77 5.42
CA SER A 87 8.30 -3.39 5.10
C SER A 87 7.54 -2.39 5.96
N MET A 88 6.24 -2.62 6.18
CA MET A 88 5.42 -1.79 7.06
C MET A 88 5.94 -1.82 8.49
N GLN A 89 6.19 -3.01 9.05
CA GLN A 89 6.70 -3.14 10.41
C GLN A 89 8.06 -2.44 10.57
N ARG A 90 8.98 -2.65 9.61
CA ARG A 90 10.32 -2.04 9.65
C ARG A 90 10.31 -0.52 9.58
N ILE A 91 9.39 0.07 8.81
CA ILE A 91 9.36 1.52 8.61
C ILE A 91 8.56 2.20 9.73
N PHE A 92 7.44 1.60 10.17
CA PHE A 92 6.55 2.24 11.15
C PHE A 92 6.91 1.96 12.61
N LEU A 93 7.42 0.77 12.97
CA LEU A 93 7.73 0.46 14.37
C LEU A 93 8.85 1.32 14.97
N PRO A 94 9.94 1.63 14.23
CA PRO A 94 11.04 2.36 14.83
C PRO A 94 10.77 3.86 14.95
N VAL A 95 9.63 4.39 14.47
CA VAL A 95 9.29 5.83 14.52
C VAL A 95 9.18 6.23 15.99
N PRO A 96 10.23 6.83 16.59
CA PRO A 96 10.27 7.05 18.03
C PRO A 96 9.47 8.30 18.37
N GLU A 97 8.99 8.38 19.61
CA GLU A 97 8.45 9.61 20.21
C GLU A 97 9.56 10.62 20.60
N SER A 98 10.81 10.47 20.14
CA SER A 98 11.96 11.26 20.63
C SER A 98 12.56 12.21 19.59
N ASP A 99 13.10 13.35 20.07
CA ASP A 99 13.76 14.41 19.28
C ASP A 99 15.16 14.03 18.75
N GLY A 100 15.49 12.73 18.70
CA GLY A 100 16.79 12.21 18.29
C GLY A 100 16.91 11.89 16.80
N SER A 101 18.07 11.36 16.40
CA SER A 101 18.30 10.84 15.05
C SER A 101 17.56 9.51 14.82
N TYR A 102 16.96 9.35 13.64
CA TYR A 102 16.28 8.13 13.21
C TYR A 102 17.09 7.41 12.12
N ILE A 103 17.28 6.09 12.26
CA ILE A 103 17.90 5.25 11.23
C ILE A 103 16.80 4.64 10.37
N LEU A 104 16.72 5.07 9.11
CA LEU A 104 15.75 4.55 8.13
C LEU A 104 16.36 3.39 7.35
N GLU A 105 15.62 2.27 7.25
CA GLU A 105 15.82 1.20 6.25
C GLU A 105 17.18 0.46 6.23
N SER A 106 17.83 0.24 7.37
CA SER A 106 18.96 -0.71 7.40
C SER A 106 18.46 -2.16 7.24
N ARG A 107 18.58 -2.74 6.03
CA ARG A 107 18.20 -4.15 5.78
C ARG A 107 19.09 -4.84 4.74
N GLU A 108 19.26 -6.14 4.92
CA GLU A 108 19.80 -7.06 3.92
C GLU A 108 18.64 -7.75 3.20
N ILE A 109 18.70 -7.85 1.86
CA ILE A 109 17.62 -8.39 1.03
C ILE A 109 18.21 -9.44 0.10
N GLN A 110 17.62 -10.64 0.11
CA GLN A 110 17.94 -11.68 -0.86
C GLN A 110 17.51 -11.25 -2.27
N TYR A 111 18.32 -11.52 -3.29
CA TYR A 111 18.13 -10.99 -4.64
C TYR A 111 16.76 -11.37 -5.23
N GLU A 112 16.29 -12.58 -4.95
CA GLU A 112 14.99 -13.10 -5.39
C GLU A 112 13.81 -12.31 -4.81
N LYS A 113 14.00 -11.70 -3.64
CA LYS A 113 13.01 -10.86 -2.96
C LYS A 113 13.24 -9.37 -3.22
N LEU A 114 14.23 -8.99 -4.03
CA LEU A 114 14.61 -7.58 -4.21
C LEU A 114 13.46 -6.75 -4.76
N ALA A 115 12.88 -7.17 -5.89
CA ALA A 115 11.80 -6.41 -6.53
C ALA A 115 10.60 -6.20 -5.59
N VAL A 116 10.11 -7.28 -4.96
CA VAL A 116 8.97 -7.20 -4.04
C VAL A 116 9.30 -6.38 -2.80
N SER A 117 10.51 -6.50 -2.26
CA SER A 117 10.94 -5.74 -1.08
C SER A 117 11.09 -4.25 -1.36
N THR A 118 11.65 -3.88 -2.52
CA THR A 118 11.84 -2.46 -2.89
C THR A 118 10.50 -1.75 -3.07
N ILE A 119 9.52 -2.43 -3.69
CA ILE A 119 8.23 -1.80 -3.96
C ILE A 119 7.38 -1.66 -2.70
N THR A 120 7.46 -2.62 -1.79
CA THR A 120 6.76 -2.55 -0.50
C THR A 120 7.39 -1.52 0.45
N SER A 121 8.73 -1.40 0.44
CA SER A 121 9.45 -0.32 1.12
C SER A 121 9.02 1.06 0.60
N ALA A 122 8.99 1.26 -0.72
CA ALA A 122 8.56 2.53 -1.30
C ALA A 122 7.13 2.93 -0.88
N LEU A 123 6.20 1.98 -0.86
CA LEU A 123 4.83 2.20 -0.35
C LEU A 123 4.80 2.58 1.12
N ALA A 124 5.53 1.83 1.96
CA ALA A 124 5.60 2.09 3.39
C ALA A 124 6.20 3.47 3.69
N ASN A 125 7.26 3.87 2.97
CA ASN A 125 7.84 5.20 3.08
C ASN A 125 6.87 6.30 2.63
N GLN A 126 6.12 6.08 1.55
CA GLN A 126 5.09 7.02 1.10
C GLN A 126 4.03 7.21 2.20
N TRP A 127 3.49 6.12 2.75
CA TRP A 127 2.46 6.19 3.77
C TRP A 127 2.96 6.76 5.09
N LEU A 128 4.21 6.45 5.47
CA LEU A 128 4.84 7.07 6.65
C LEU A 128 4.92 8.59 6.46
N THR A 129 5.34 9.04 5.28
CA THR A 129 5.41 10.47 4.96
C THR A 129 4.04 11.14 5.04
N GLU A 130 3.01 10.53 4.45
CA GLU A 130 1.62 11.01 4.55
C GLU A 130 1.18 11.13 6.02
N LYS A 131 1.44 10.12 6.84
CA LYS A 131 1.09 10.13 8.27
C LYS A 131 1.85 11.17 9.07
N ILE A 132 3.13 11.38 8.79
CA ILE A 132 3.92 12.44 9.43
C ILE A 132 3.33 13.81 9.10
N ILE A 133 3.00 14.07 7.83
CA ILE A 133 2.40 15.34 7.39
C ILE A 133 1.06 15.58 8.11
N GLU A 134 0.16 14.61 8.08
CA GLU A 134 -1.15 14.69 8.76
C GLU A 134 -0.99 15.00 10.25
N THR A 135 -0.09 14.29 10.93
CA THR A 135 0.14 14.44 12.37
C THR A 135 0.73 15.80 12.71
N LYS A 136 1.75 16.27 11.96
CA LYS A 136 2.38 17.57 12.19
C LYS A 136 1.42 18.73 11.90
N LEU A 137 0.61 18.63 10.85
CA LEU A 137 -0.44 19.62 10.55
C LEU A 137 -1.49 19.68 11.66
N ALA A 138 -1.97 18.54 12.15
CA ALA A 138 -2.93 18.49 13.25
C ALA A 138 -2.37 19.15 14.53
N ALA A 139 -1.12 18.86 14.88
CA ALA A 139 -0.44 19.47 16.03
C ALA A 139 -0.28 21.00 15.86
N TYR A 140 0.04 21.47 14.65
CA TYR A 140 0.14 22.90 14.34
C TYR A 140 -1.21 23.62 14.55
N HIS A 141 -2.29 23.08 14.01
CA HIS A 141 -3.64 23.66 14.17
C HIS A 141 -4.10 23.66 15.63
N GLN A 142 -3.78 22.63 16.41
CA GLN A 142 -4.08 22.59 17.85
C GLN A 142 -3.34 23.68 18.63
N ARG A 143 -2.07 23.94 18.32
CA ARG A 143 -1.28 25.00 18.97
C ARG A 143 -1.83 26.40 18.67
N GLN A 144 -2.27 26.65 17.44
CA GLN A 144 -2.88 27.94 17.07
C GLN A 144 -4.20 28.21 17.79
N ARG A 145 -5.06 27.20 17.95
CA ARG A 145 -6.34 27.34 18.66
C ARG A 145 -6.12 27.67 20.15
N LYS A 146 -5.19 26.98 20.81
CA LYS A 146 -4.82 27.27 22.22
C LYS A 146 -4.20 28.65 22.41
N GLY A 147 -3.37 29.11 21.47
CA GLY A 147 -2.78 30.46 21.50
C GLY A 147 -3.80 31.58 21.29
N ALA A 148 -4.84 31.34 20.48
CA ALA A 148 -5.92 32.30 20.24
C ALA A 148 -6.91 32.43 21.42
N GLU A 149 -7.02 31.40 22.26
CA GLU A 149 -7.84 31.42 23.48
C GLU A 149 -7.14 32.12 24.66
N HIS A 150 -5.81 31.99 24.79
CA HIS A 150 -5.03 32.67 25.83
C HIS A 150 -4.73 34.16 25.55
N GLY A 151 -4.94 34.64 24.33
CA GLY A 151 -4.73 36.05 23.96
C GLY A 151 -5.96 36.96 24.12
N ARG A 152 -7.02 36.48 24.79
CA ARG A 152 -8.28 37.22 25.01
C ARG A 152 -8.59 37.48 26.50
N GLU A 153 -7.67 37.16 27.40
CA GLU A 153 -7.68 37.58 28.82
C GLU A 153 -6.69 38.73 29.02
#